data_AF-A0A8S3FWJ1-F1
#
_entry.id   AF-A0A8S3FWJ1-F1
#
_cell.length_a   1.000
_cell.length_b   1.000
_cell.length_c   1.000
_cell.angle_alpha   90.00
_cell.angle_beta   90.00
_cell.angle_gamma   90.00
#
_symmetry.space_group_name_H-M   'P 1'
#
loop_
_entity.id
_entity.type
_entity.pdbx_description
1 polymer ?
#
loop_
_entity_poly.entity_id
_entity_poly.type
_entity_poly.pdbx_seq_one_letter_code
_entity_poly.pdbx_strand_id
1 'polypeptide(L)'
;MRYYQIFIAITIGFIFGIVLTFNNYQTFSYSRIMLAYTRNSIEKVLVQIPTCTPDDGARQSALLHTLLQWSQFAQEHNIRYWIAYKTLLGYVQRDGLLPNALDFDILAMAQDTSRL
;
A
#
# COMPACT_ATOMS: atom_id res chain seq x y z
N MET A 1 -28.04 44.74 0.96
CA MET A 1 -28.16 43.34 0.48
C MET A 1 -26.92 42.83 -0.27
N ARG A 2 -26.25 43.61 -1.15
CA ARG A 2 -25.06 43.14 -1.90
C ARG A 2 -23.86 42.68 -1.03
N TYR A 3 -23.57 43.37 0.08
CA TYR A 3 -22.44 43.02 0.96
C TYR A 3 -22.59 41.65 1.62
N TYR A 4 -23.82 41.22 1.92
CA TYR A 4 -24.09 39.93 2.55
C TYR A 4 -23.75 38.76 1.62
N GLN A 5 -24.03 38.89 0.33
CA GLN A 5 -23.70 37.87 -0.68
C GLN A 5 -22.19 37.73 -0.89
N ILE A 6 -21.45 38.85 -0.86
CA ILE A 6 -19.98 38.83 -0.96
C ILE A 6 -19.36 38.14 0.26
N PHE A 7 -19.87 38.42 1.46
CA PHE A 7 -19.39 37.80 2.69
C PHE A 7 -19.60 36.28 2.70
N ILE A 8 -20.77 35.80 2.22
CA ILE A 8 -21.06 34.37 2.09
C ILE A 8 -20.11 33.69 1.11
N ALA A 9 -19.83 34.31 -0.05
CA ALA A 9 -18.92 33.73 -1.05
C ALA A 9 -17.49 33.56 -0.51
N ILE A 10 -16.99 34.54 0.24
CA ILE A 10 -15.65 34.49 0.85
C ILE A 10 -15.59 33.38 1.92
N THR A 11 -16.61 33.27 2.77
CA THR A 11 -16.65 32.23 3.81
C THR A 11 -16.74 30.82 3.23
N ILE A 12 -17.54 30.60 2.18
CA ILE A 12 -17.59 29.31 1.48
C ILE A 12 -16.22 28.97 0.86
N GLY A 13 -15.59 29.93 0.18
CA GLY A 13 -14.26 29.73 -0.41
C GLY A 13 -13.20 29.38 0.63
N PHE A 14 -13.24 30.03 1.79
CA PHE A 14 -12.32 29.76 2.90
C PHE A 14 -12.54 28.37 3.50
N ILE A 15 -13.79 27.98 3.76
CA ILE A 15 -14.13 26.64 4.26
C ILE A 15 -13.69 25.57 3.26
N PHE A 16 -13.96 25.78 1.96
CA PHE A 16 -13.56 24.84 0.91
C PHE A 16 -12.03 24.71 0.82
N GLY A 17 -11.30 25.82 0.94
CA GLY A 17 -9.84 25.84 1.01
C GLY A 17 -9.30 25.03 2.20
N ILE A 18 -9.89 25.20 3.39
CA ILE A 18 -9.52 24.43 4.60
C ILE A 18 -9.80 22.94 4.39
N VAL A 19 -10.96 22.56 3.86
CA VAL A 19 -11.31 21.15 3.60
C VAL A 19 -10.33 20.52 2.62
N LEU A 20 -9.98 21.21 1.53
CA LEU A 20 -9.01 20.72 0.56
C LEU A 20 -7.60 20.57 1.14
N THR A 21 -7.13 21.53 1.94
CA THR A 21 -5.82 21.43 2.58
C THR A 21 -5.79 20.34 3.64
N PHE A 22 -6.85 20.21 4.45
CA PHE A 22 -6.97 19.15 5.44
C PHE A 22 -7.01 17.76 4.79
N ASN A 23 -7.79 17.57 3.73
CA ASN A 23 -7.85 16.31 3.00
C ASN A 23 -6.48 15.94 2.39
N ASN A 24 -5.81 16.89 1.72
CA ASN A 24 -4.47 16.65 1.17
C ASN A 24 -3.45 16.32 2.26
N TYR A 25 -3.50 17.01 3.40
CA TYR A 25 -2.61 16.77 4.53
C TYR A 25 -2.83 15.37 5.14
N GLN A 26 -4.09 14.96 5.33
CA GLN A 26 -4.45 13.62 5.79
C GLN A 26 -3.90 12.54 4.85
N THR A 27 -4.14 12.66 3.54
CA THR A 27 -3.67 11.68 2.55
C THR A 27 -2.13 11.58 2.52
N PHE A 28 -1.43 12.72 2.61
CA PHE A 28 0.04 12.75 2.60
C PHE A 28 0.67 12.24 3.90
N SER A 29 0.05 12.51 5.05
CA SER A 29 0.51 12.01 6.34
C SER A 29 0.30 10.50 6.47
N TYR A 30 -0.87 10.00 6.04
CA TYR A 30 -1.22 8.59 6.12
C TYR A 30 -0.30 7.73 5.24
N SER A 31 0.01 8.19 4.02
CA SER A 31 0.95 7.52 3.11
C SER A 31 2.36 7.42 3.69
N ARG A 32 2.89 8.47 4.34
CA ARG A 32 4.21 8.44 4.98
C ARG A 32 4.27 7.51 6.19
N ILE A 33 3.25 7.54 7.06
CA ILE A 33 3.18 6.68 8.24
C ILE A 33 3.06 5.21 7.82
N MET A 34 2.23 4.91 6.82
CA MET A 34 2.14 3.57 6.24
C MET A 34 3.48 3.11 5.67
N LEU A 35 4.15 3.93 4.83
CA LEU A 35 5.46 3.58 4.26
C LEU A 35 6.54 3.30 5.32
N ALA A 36 6.58 4.10 6.39
CA ALA A 36 7.54 3.90 7.49
C ALA A 36 7.22 2.64 8.31
N TYR A 37 5.95 2.40 8.62
CA TYR A 37 5.51 1.18 9.30
C TYR A 37 5.83 -0.06 8.46
N THR A 38 5.62 0.00 7.14
CA THR A 38 5.87 -1.14 6.28
C THR A 38 7.34 -1.42 6.01
N ARG A 39 8.21 -0.40 5.96
CA ARG A 39 9.65 -0.64 5.89
C ARG A 39 10.13 -1.44 7.11
N ASN A 40 9.68 -1.04 8.30
CA ASN A 40 10.03 -1.73 9.54
C ASN A 40 9.45 -3.15 9.62
N SER A 41 8.30 -3.42 8.98
CA SER A 41 7.75 -4.79 8.93
C SER A 41 8.50 -5.67 7.93
N ILE A 42 8.87 -5.15 6.75
CA ILE A 42 9.66 -5.91 5.76
C ILE A 42 11.02 -6.31 6.34
N GLU A 43 11.72 -5.40 7.01
CA GLU A 43 13.02 -5.71 7.63
C GLU A 43 12.90 -6.82 8.68
N LYS A 44 11.85 -6.79 9.51
CA LYS A 44 11.59 -7.85 10.51
C LYS A 44 11.31 -9.20 9.85
N VAL A 45 10.58 -9.22 8.74
CA VAL A 45 10.28 -10.44 7.99
C VAL A 45 11.53 -10.98 7.29
N LEU A 46 12.34 -10.13 6.68
CA LEU A 46 13.57 -10.53 5.99
C LEU A 46 14.57 -11.24 6.93
N VAL A 47 14.65 -10.83 8.19
CA VAL A 47 15.49 -11.50 9.19
C VAL A 47 15.03 -12.95 9.45
N GLN A 48 13.76 -13.26 9.24
CA GLN A 48 13.20 -14.59 9.49
C GLN A 48 13.28 -15.52 8.28
N ILE A 49 13.56 -14.99 7.08
CA ILE A 49 13.66 -15.81 5.88
C ILE A 49 15.12 -16.26 5.72
N PRO A 50 15.40 -17.58 5.74
CA PRO A 50 16.72 -18.10 5.46
C PRO A 50 17.22 -17.66 4.08
N THR A 51 18.51 -17.34 4.01
CA THR A 51 19.23 -17.11 2.75
C THR A 51 20.05 -18.36 2.41
N CYS A 52 19.92 -18.83 1.17
CA CYS A 52 20.67 -19.95 0.61
C CYS A 52 21.80 -19.47 -0.30
N THR A 53 21.60 -18.35 -1.00
CA THR A 53 22.58 -17.68 -1.86
C THR A 53 22.79 -16.23 -1.43
N PRO A 54 23.93 -15.59 -1.79
CA PRO A 54 24.18 -14.18 -1.47
C PRO A 54 23.10 -13.22 -2.04
N ASP A 55 22.47 -13.59 -3.15
CA ASP A 55 21.47 -12.75 -3.83
C ASP A 55 20.06 -12.88 -3.23
N ASP A 56 19.85 -13.84 -2.33
CA ASP A 56 18.51 -14.14 -1.80
C ASP A 56 17.94 -12.98 -1.00
N GLY A 57 18.74 -12.30 -0.18
CA GLY A 57 18.26 -11.18 0.64
C GLY A 57 17.77 -10.01 -0.22
N ALA A 58 18.53 -9.64 -1.26
CA ALA A 58 18.15 -8.59 -2.19
C ALA A 58 16.88 -8.98 -2.98
N ARG A 59 16.80 -10.23 -3.46
CA ARG A 59 15.64 -10.76 -4.18
C ARG A 59 14.39 -10.77 -3.30
N GLN A 60 14.47 -11.32 -2.09
CA GLN A 60 13.35 -11.39 -1.16
C GLN A 60 12.87 -9.99 -0.76
N SER A 61 13.81 -9.05 -0.55
CA SER A 61 13.49 -7.65 -0.29
C SER A 61 12.72 -7.02 -1.46
N ALA A 62 13.21 -7.20 -2.69
CA ALA A 62 12.52 -6.71 -3.88
C ALA A 62 11.10 -7.28 -4.01
N LEU A 63 10.93 -8.60 -3.83
CA LEU A 63 9.62 -9.25 -3.90
C LEU A 63 8.64 -8.72 -2.85
N LEU A 64 9.07 -8.55 -1.60
CA LEU A 64 8.24 -8.01 -0.52
C LEU A 64 7.87 -6.54 -0.77
N HIS A 65 8.81 -5.73 -1.27
CA HIS A 65 8.52 -4.36 -1.66
C HIS A 65 7.53 -4.29 -2.82
N THR A 66 7.67 -5.13 -3.85
CA THR A 66 6.72 -5.19 -4.96
C THR A 66 5.34 -5.65 -4.50
N LEU A 67 5.25 -6.68 -3.66
CA LEU A 67 3.98 -7.16 -3.08
C LEU A 67 3.28 -6.06 -2.29
N LEU A 68 4.04 -5.26 -1.52
CA LEU A 68 3.49 -4.10 -0.82
C LEU A 68 2.97 -3.04 -1.79
N GLN A 69 3.76 -2.65 -2.80
CA GLN A 69 3.32 -1.65 -3.77
C GLN A 69 2.07 -2.12 -4.53
N TRP A 70 2.02 -3.39 -4.88
CA TRP A 70 0.85 -4.00 -5.49
C TRP A 70 -0.37 -3.96 -4.55
N SER A 71 -0.19 -4.23 -3.25
CA SER A 71 -1.25 -4.14 -2.24
C SER A 71 -1.81 -2.72 -2.11
N GLN A 72 -0.93 -1.72 -2.11
CA GLN A 72 -1.33 -0.30 -2.09
C GLN A 72 -2.12 0.06 -3.35
N PHE A 73 -1.62 -0.34 -4.53
CA PHE A 73 -2.33 -0.16 -5.79
C PHE A 73 -3.72 -0.82 -5.77
N ALA A 74 -3.82 -2.05 -5.26
CA ALA A 74 -5.08 -2.75 -5.13
C ALA A 74 -6.05 -2.01 -4.19
N GLN A 75 -5.55 -1.45 -3.09
CA GLN A 75 -6.36 -0.64 -2.18
C GLN A 75 -6.85 0.65 -2.84
N GLU A 76 -5.99 1.37 -3.55
CA GLU A 76 -6.34 2.62 -4.25
C GLU A 76 -7.43 2.41 -5.32
N HIS A 77 -7.39 1.25 -5.99
CA HIS A 77 -8.34 0.89 -7.04
C HIS A 77 -9.49 -0.01 -6.57
N ASN A 78 -9.64 -0.25 -5.26
CA ASN A 78 -10.67 -1.14 -4.68
C ASN A 78 -10.68 -2.56 -5.29
N ILE A 79 -9.50 -3.08 -5.62
CA ILE A 79 -9.32 -4.43 -6.17
C ILE A 79 -9.30 -5.43 -5.02
N ARG A 80 -10.26 -6.35 -5.01
CA ARG A 80 -10.23 -7.47 -4.07
C ARG A 80 -9.26 -8.54 -4.54
N TYR A 81 -8.45 -8.99 -3.60
CA TYR A 81 -7.41 -9.96 -3.89
C TYR A 81 -7.05 -10.80 -2.67
N TRP A 82 -6.30 -11.87 -2.91
CA TRP A 82 -5.68 -12.68 -1.88
C TRP A 82 -4.35 -13.25 -2.39
N ILE A 83 -3.40 -13.42 -1.47
CA ILE A 83 -2.17 -14.18 -1.76
C ILE A 83 -2.52 -15.65 -1.95
N ALA A 84 -1.79 -16.34 -2.84
CA ALA A 84 -2.10 -17.70 -3.22
C ALA A 84 -0.86 -18.61 -3.19
N TYR A 85 -1.11 -19.92 -3.37
CA TYR A 85 -0.10 -20.96 -3.56
C TYR A 85 1.11 -20.85 -2.60
N LYS A 86 2.31 -20.69 -3.16
CA LYS A 86 3.57 -20.68 -2.41
C LYS A 86 3.73 -19.42 -1.58
N THR A 87 3.18 -18.29 -2.03
CA THR A 87 3.16 -17.05 -1.26
C THR A 87 2.29 -17.18 -0.01
N LEU A 88 1.10 -17.77 -0.14
CA LEU A 88 0.25 -18.06 1.01
C LEU A 88 0.91 -19.05 1.97
N LEU A 89 1.53 -20.11 1.43
CA LEU A 89 2.25 -21.09 2.25
C LEU A 89 3.39 -20.46 3.04
N GLY A 90 4.21 -19.62 2.41
CA GLY A 90 5.26 -18.88 3.08
C GLY A 90 4.71 -18.02 4.21
N TYR A 91 3.65 -17.26 3.93
CA TYR A 91 3.03 -16.37 4.91
C TYR A 91 2.55 -17.14 6.15
N VAL A 92 1.83 -18.25 5.95
CA VAL A 92 1.32 -19.08 7.06
C VAL A 92 2.45 -19.73 7.85
N GLN A 93 3.53 -20.17 7.20
CA GLN A 93 4.61 -20.88 7.88
C GLN A 93 5.56 -19.98 8.67
N ARG A 94 5.80 -18.76 8.20
CA ARG A 94 6.88 -17.91 8.72
C ARG A 94 6.67 -16.40 8.58
N ASP A 95 5.43 -15.97 8.39
CA ASP A 95 5.06 -14.55 8.24
C ASP A 95 5.84 -13.86 7.09
N GLY A 96 6.19 -14.61 6.03
CA GLY A 96 7.08 -14.14 4.96
C GLY A 96 7.05 -14.98 3.68
N LEU A 97 8.06 -14.84 2.82
CA LEU A 97 8.21 -15.67 1.62
C LEU A 97 8.94 -16.98 1.95
N LEU A 98 8.76 -18.00 1.09
CA LEU A 98 9.64 -19.17 1.13
C LEU A 98 11.09 -18.77 0.77
N PRO A 99 12.12 -19.45 1.30
CA PRO A 99 13.52 -19.06 1.10
C PRO A 99 13.91 -18.98 -0.38
N ASN A 100 13.44 -19.96 -1.14
CA ASN A 100 13.68 -20.12 -2.56
C ASN A 100 12.58 -19.50 -3.43
N ALA A 101 11.76 -18.60 -2.88
CA ALA A 101 10.80 -17.86 -3.68
C ALA A 101 11.53 -17.01 -4.73
N LEU A 102 11.06 -17.11 -5.96
CA LEU A 102 11.53 -16.32 -7.10
C LEU A 102 10.45 -15.34 -7.57
N ASP A 103 9.22 -15.54 -7.12
CA ASP A 103 8.00 -14.85 -7.49
C ASP A 103 7.05 -14.75 -6.29
N PHE A 104 5.91 -14.09 -6.50
CA PHE A 104 4.77 -14.15 -5.61
C PHE A 104 3.49 -14.35 -6.43
N ASP A 105 2.52 -15.02 -5.83
CA ASP A 105 1.24 -15.35 -6.44
C ASP A 105 0.11 -14.54 -5.79
N ILE A 106 -0.64 -13.83 -6.62
CA ILE A 106 -1.83 -13.08 -6.20
C ILE A 106 -2.98 -13.45 -7.12
N LEU A 107 -4.13 -13.70 -6.52
CA LEU A 107 -5.39 -13.85 -7.24
C LEU A 107 -6.24 -12.61 -7.01
N ALA A 108 -6.80 -12.07 -8.09
CA ALA A 108 -7.68 -10.90 -8.05
C ALA A 108 -8.99 -11.21 -8.77
N MET A 109 -10.06 -10.53 -8.35
CA MET A 109 -11.36 -10.66 -9.00
C MET A 109 -11.30 -10.05 -10.41
N ALA A 110 -11.60 -10.85 -11.45
CA ALA A 110 -11.55 -10.38 -12.83
C ALA A 110 -12.41 -9.14 -13.10
N GLN A 111 -13.57 -9.03 -12.43
CA GLN A 111 -14.44 -7.86 -12.52
C GLN A 111 -13.79 -6.58 -12.00
N ASP A 112 -12.92 -6.68 -10.99
CA ASP A 112 -12.23 -5.54 -10.39
C ASP A 112 -11.03 -5.10 -11.27
N THR A 113 -10.44 -6.02 -12.05
CA THR A 113 -9.29 -5.74 -12.92
C THR A 113 -9.64 -5.41 -14.37
N SER A 114 -10.84 -5.77 -14.83
CA SER A 114 -11.28 -5.60 -16.23
C SER A 114 -11.36 -4.14 -16.71
N ARG A 115 -11.23 -3.16 -15.82
CA ARG A 115 -11.43 -1.73 -16.09
C ARG A 115 -10.20 -0.87 -15.76
N LEU A 116 -9.08 -1.51 -15.45
CA LEU A 116 -7.80 -0.84 -15.17
C LEU A 116 -7.07 -0.47 -16.46
#